data_AF-A0A7X9IX17-F1
#
_entry.id   AF-A0A7X9IX17-F1
#
_cell.length_a   1.000
_cell.length_b   1.000
_cell.length_c   1.000
_cell.angle_alpha   90.00
_cell.angle_beta   90.00
_cell.angle_gamma   90.00
#
_symmetry.space_group_name_H-M   'P 1'
#
loop_
_entity.id
_entity.type
_entity.pdbx_description
1 polymer ?
#
loop_
_entity_poly.entity_id
_entity_poly.type
_entity_poly.pdbx_seq_one_letter_code
_entity_poly.pdbx_strand_id
1 'polypeptide(L)'
;MEDSRARKTVRQFNCRDALWAIFEEMARELECSVDYLINEAMRQYAKSRRYAVPAAEQPGAAAPLPAPGAPPAGAPRATPAGGL
;
A
#
# COMPACT_ATOMS: atom_id res chain seq x y z
N MET A 1 20.67 0.22 11.52
CA MET A 1 20.02 1.08 10.50
C MET A 1 19.00 0.19 9.84
N GLU A 2 17.74 0.39 10.20
CA GLU A 2 16.69 -0.61 10.03
C GLU A 2 16.27 -0.72 8.57
N ASP A 3 16.59 -1.86 7.95
CA ASP A 3 16.17 -2.28 6.62
C ASP A 3 14.66 -2.46 6.54
N SER A 4 13.89 -1.37 6.66
CA SER A 4 12.47 -1.35 6.30
C SER A 4 12.31 -1.21 4.78
N ARG A 5 13.11 -1.95 4.03
CA ARG A 5 12.87 -2.18 2.62
C ARG A 5 11.67 -3.11 2.57
N ALA A 6 10.48 -2.50 2.49
CA ALA A 6 9.20 -3.11 2.11
C ALA A 6 9.35 -4.57 1.67
N ARG A 7 8.85 -5.52 2.48
CA ARG A 7 9.07 -6.96 2.23
C ARG A 7 8.36 -7.36 0.95
N LYS A 8 9.07 -7.34 -0.17
CA LYS A 8 8.59 -7.84 -1.45
C LYS A 8 8.68 -9.36 -1.44
N THR A 9 7.53 -10.02 -1.47
CA THR A 9 7.43 -11.48 -1.60
C THR A 9 6.97 -11.83 -3.00
N VAL A 10 7.57 -12.85 -3.61
CA VAL A 10 7.13 -13.36 -4.91
C VAL A 10 5.77 -14.01 -4.74
N ARG A 11 4.80 -13.60 -5.55
CA ARG A 11 3.44 -14.16 -5.58
C ARG A 11 3.16 -14.65 -6.99
N GLN A 12 2.61 -15.85 -7.09
CA GLN A 12 2.17 -16.42 -8.37
C GLN A 12 0.66 -16.26 -8.50
N PHE A 13 0.20 -15.95 -9.70
CA PHE A 13 -1.23 -15.84 -10.01
C PHE A 13 -1.48 -16.24 -11.46
N ASN A 14 -2.70 -16.67 -11.76
CA ASN A 14 -3.12 -16.93 -13.13
C ASN A 14 -3.47 -15.60 -13.81
N CYS A 15 -2.75 -15.25 -14.87
CA CYS A 15 -2.98 -14.06 -15.68
C CYS A 15 -3.62 -14.44 -17.02
N ARG A 16 -4.50 -13.59 -17.55
CA ARG A 16 -5.11 -13.79 -18.87
C ARG A 16 -4.11 -13.33 -19.94
N ASP A 17 -3.84 -14.13 -20.96
CA ASP A 17 -2.85 -13.81 -22.01
C ASP A 17 -3.10 -12.44 -22.67
N ALA A 18 -4.36 -12.12 -22.96
CA ALA A 18 -4.74 -10.84 -23.56
C ALA A 18 -4.40 -9.64 -22.66
N LEU A 19 -4.56 -9.77 -21.33
CA LEU A 19 -4.19 -8.69 -20.40
C LEU A 19 -2.68 -8.58 -20.27
N TRP A 20 -1.99 -9.72 -20.22
CA TRP A 20 -0.53 -9.77 -20.15
C TRP A 20 0.13 -9.08 -21.35
N ALA A 21 -0.35 -9.37 -22.57
CA ALA A 21 0.16 -8.74 -23.79
C ALA A 21 0.07 -7.20 -23.75
N ILE A 22 -1.05 -6.66 -23.26
CA ILE A 22 -1.24 -5.21 -23.12
C ILE A 22 -0.27 -4.62 -22.09
N PHE A 23 -0.06 -5.30 -20.95
CA PHE A 23 0.89 -4.85 -19.94
C PHE A 23 2.35 -4.91 -20.42
N GLU A 24 2.71 -5.90 -21.25
CA GLU A 24 4.02 -5.94 -21.90
C GLU A 24 4.22 -4.79 -22.88
N GLU A 25 3.21 -4.45 -23.67
CA GLU A 25 3.23 -3.30 -24.58
C GLU A 25 3.41 -1.99 -23.80
N MET A 26 2.57 -1.75 -22.79
CA MET A 26 2.68 -0.57 -21.92
C MET A 26 4.04 -0.48 -21.22
N ALA A 27 4.59 -1.61 -20.75
CA ALA A 27 5.90 -1.64 -20.10
C ALA A 27 7.02 -1.20 -21.05
N ARG A 28 6.93 -1.58 -22.33
CA ARG A 28 7.89 -1.17 -23.38
C ARG A 28 7.74 0.32 -23.72
N GLU A 29 6.51 0.81 -23.86
CA GLU A 29 6.25 2.22 -24.18
C GLU A 29 6.64 3.18 -23.05
N LEU A 30 6.41 2.78 -21.79
CA LEU A 30 6.67 3.59 -20.60
C LEU A 30 8.08 3.37 -20.01
N GLU A 31 8.90 2.51 -20.64
CA GLU A 31 10.23 2.11 -20.17
C GLU A 31 10.23 1.67 -18.68
N CYS A 32 9.19 0.93 -18.28
CA CYS A 32 8.97 0.48 -16.91
C CYS A 32 8.80 -1.05 -16.84
N SER A 33 8.87 -1.64 -15.65
CA SER A 33 8.65 -3.10 -15.48
C SER A 33 7.16 -3.44 -15.42
N VAL A 34 6.77 -4.59 -15.98
CA VAL A 34 5.41 -5.13 -15.86
C VAL A 34 5.01 -5.28 -14.39
N ASP A 35 5.93 -5.69 -13.52
CA ASP A 35 5.71 -5.75 -12.07
C ASP A 35 5.32 -4.39 -11.47
N TYR A 36 5.91 -3.30 -11.94
CA TYR A 36 5.58 -1.96 -11.47
C TYR A 36 4.14 -1.60 -11.83
N LEU A 37 3.75 -1.83 -13.09
CA LEU A 37 2.39 -1.59 -13.56
C LEU A 37 1.36 -2.42 -12.81
N ILE A 38 1.65 -3.70 -12.55
CA ILE A 38 0.77 -4.58 -11.77
C ILE A 38 0.61 -4.06 -10.34
N ASN A 39 1.70 -3.68 -9.69
CA ASN A 39 1.66 -3.13 -8.33
C ASN A 39 0.89 -1.80 -8.27
N GLU A 40 1.01 -0.96 -9.30
CA GLU A 40 0.25 0.30 -9.40
C GLU A 40 -1.25 0.02 -9.63
N ALA A 41 -1.58 -0.91 -10.53
CA ALA A 41 -2.96 -1.33 -10.77
C ALA A 41 -3.63 -1.92 -9.51
N MET A 42 -2.92 -2.75 -8.75
CA MET A 42 -3.41 -3.28 -7.47
C MET A 42 -3.69 -2.17 -6.46
N ARG A 43 -2.79 -1.19 -6.34
CA ARG A 43 -2.97 -0.02 -5.46
C ARG A 43 -4.18 0.81 -5.87
N GLN A 44 -4.32 1.10 -7.16
CA GLN A 44 -5.46 1.85 -7.70
C GLN A 44 -6.79 1.10 -7.52
N TYR A 45 -6.80 -0.22 -7.70
CA TYR A 45 -8.00 -1.03 -7.51
C TYR A 45 -8.45 -1.07 -6.04
N ALA A 46 -7.52 -1.21 -5.10
CA ALA A 46 -7.84 -1.16 -3.67
C ALA A 46 -8.38 0.23 -3.27
N LYS A 47 -7.74 1.30 -3.75
CA LYS A 47 -8.16 2.69 -3.52
C LYS A 47 -9.58 2.95 -4.04
N SER A 48 -9.89 2.51 -5.26
CA SER A 48 -11.21 2.72 -5.87
C SER A 48 -12.34 2.02 -5.10
N ARG A 49 -12.01 0.90 -4.43
CA ARG A 49 -12.91 0.13 -3.58
C ARG A 49 -12.94 0.58 -2.12
N ARG A 50 -12.24 1.67 -1.77
CA ARG A 50 -12.12 2.21 -0.39
C ARG A 50 -11.47 1.22 0.58
N TYR A 51 -10.69 0.26 0.09
CA TYR A 51 -9.80 -0.51 0.93
C TYR A 51 -8.55 0.33 1.20
N ALA A 52 -8.26 0.59 2.48
CA ALA A 52 -7.05 1.27 2.88
C ALA A 52 -5.84 0.35 2.64
N VAL A 53 -5.03 0.65 1.64
CA VAL A 53 -3.69 0.05 1.52
C VAL A 53 -2.77 0.86 2.43
N PRO A 54 -2.16 0.27 3.46
CA PRO A 54 -1.27 1.00 4.36
C PRO A 54 -0.13 1.63 3.56
N ALA A 55 0.08 2.94 3.76
CA ALA A 55 1.11 3.73 3.06
C ALA A 55 2.56 3.31 3.41
N ALA A 56 2.72 2.39 4.36
CA ALA A 56 4.01 1.90 4.85
C ALA A 56 4.89 1.21 3.78
N GLU A 57 4.35 0.89 2.60
CA GLU A 57 5.08 0.23 1.51
C GLU A 57 5.57 1.19 0.40
N GLN A 58 5.49 2.52 0.60
CA GLN A 58 6.07 3.49 -0.32
C GLN A 58 7.40 4.03 0.24
N PRO A 59 8.55 3.76 -0.41
CA PRO A 59 9.78 4.47 -0.09
C PRO A 59 9.59 5.95 -0.50
N GLY A 60 9.31 6.81 0.47
CA GLY A 60 9.17 8.25 0.28
C GLY A 60 7.78 8.85 0.51
N ALA A 61 6.76 8.05 0.86
CA ALA A 61 5.50 8.63 1.33
C ALA A 61 5.68 9.12 2.78
N ALA A 62 6.00 10.40 2.93
CA ALA A 62 5.80 11.10 4.19
C ALA A 62 4.38 10.76 4.68
N ALA A 63 4.30 10.29 5.92
CA ALA A 63 3.02 10.05 6.59
C ALA A 63 2.09 11.24 6.34
N PRO A 64 0.79 11.03 6.05
CA PRO A 64 -0.12 12.14 5.89
C PRO A 64 -0.04 12.97 7.17
N LEU A 65 0.50 14.18 7.05
CA LEU A 65 0.53 15.15 8.13
C LEU A 65 -0.91 15.28 8.63
N PRO A 66 -1.18 15.17 9.94
CA PRO A 66 -2.52 15.37 10.45
C PRO A 66 -2.97 16.77 10.03
N ALA A 67 -4.09 16.84 9.30
CA ALA A 67 -4.72 18.11 8.99
C ALA A 67 -4.95 18.88 10.31
N PRO A 68 -4.62 20.17 10.39
CA PRO A 68 -4.85 20.96 11.59
C PRO A 68 -6.37 21.04 11.84
N GLY A 69 -6.87 20.25 12.80
CA GLY A 69 -8.27 20.25 13.21
C GLY A 69 -8.91 18.90 13.55
N ALA A 70 -8.23 17.76 13.39
CA ALA A 70 -8.80 16.47 13.79
C ALA A 70 -8.57 16.17 15.29
N PRO A 71 -9.62 15.86 16.09
CA PRO A 71 -9.45 15.49 17.49
C PRO A 71 -8.70 14.14 17.61
N PRO A 72 -7.82 13.96 18.60
CA PRO A 72 -7.09 12.71 18.75
C PRO A 72 -8.04 11.57 19.13
N ALA A 73 -8.18 10.60 18.23
CA ALA A 73 -8.85 9.35 18.50
C ALA A 73 -8.01 8.51 19.49
N GLY A 74 -8.36 8.64 20.77
CA GLY A 74 -8.34 7.59 21.79
C GLY A 74 -7.08 6.75 21.95
N ALA A 75 -6.20 7.16 22.87
CA ALA A 75 -5.30 6.24 23.55
C ALA A 75 -6.10 5.18 24.35
N PRO A 76 -5.67 3.90 24.42
CA PRO A 76 -6.34 2.92 25.26
C PRO A 76 -6.11 3.27 26.73
N ARG A 77 -7.21 3.55 27.44
CA ARG A 77 -7.20 3.85 28.87
C ARG A 77 -6.98 2.55 29.64
N ALA A 78 -5.76 2.30 30.11
CA ALA A 78 -5.51 1.27 31.10
C ALA A 78 -6.22 1.68 32.41
N THR A 79 -7.16 0.86 32.86
CA THR A 79 -7.73 0.93 34.20
C THR A 79 -7.09 -0.17 35.04
N PRO A 80 -6.58 0.16 36.23
CA PRO A 80 -6.67 -0.79 37.33
C PRO A 80 -7.62 -0.25 38.41
N ALA A 81 -8.52 -1.15 38.80
CA ALA A 81 -9.56 -0.99 39.79
C ALA A 81 -8.99 -0.68 41.19
N GLY A 82 -9.71 0.14 41.95
CA GLY A 82 -9.46 0.35 43.37
C GLY A 82 -9.98 -0.80 44.23
N GLY A 83 -9.45 -0.89 45.46
CA GLY A 83 -10.08 -1.63 46.55
C GLY A 83 -9.10 -2.21 47.58
N LEU A 84 -8.86 -1.46 48.66
CA LEU A 84 -8.96 -1.80 50.10
C LEU A 84 -8.12 -0.84 50.95
#